data_AF-A0A8H4FM72-F1
#
_entry.id   AF-A0A8H4FM72-F1
#
_cell.length_a   1.000
_cell.length_b   1.000
_cell.length_c   1.000
_cell.angle_alpha   90.00
_cell.angle_beta   90.00
_cell.angle_gamma   90.00
#
_symmetry.space_group_name_H-M   'P 1'
#
loop_
_entity.id
_entity.type
_entity.pdbx_description
1 polymer ?
#
loop_
_entity_poly.entity_id
_entity_poly.type
_entity_poly.pdbx_seq_one_letter_code
_entity_poly.pdbx_strand_id
1 'polypeptide(L)'
;MSDSDNKVPSYSRDEVVAELSSYYEFLTRIFLPPSVVRYPPEGGWEHINRDWMKTFALGKNDTVIDLMRHIPYIRRDEVDDFEPWQIFERTTAVDCAGDRALNFPGESRREFLFEGWTIKVPAHVYVLANHPTGRDGHHIFIDTARGTVILADVQVGPKPTKLSQVDSPPGDEEWQEHATYTVTGFFSKLKKMWRNFELHAIERRSIELGPPDKGIMRIYRQEGLFTEGYDRERCMDRVERYVNLEYFHFRPIAGKRKHGDISE
;
A
#
# COMPACT_ATOMS: atom_id res chain seq x y z
N MET A 1 4.92 8.61 -36.64
CA MET A 1 5.39 7.82 -35.49
C MET A 1 4.28 6.85 -35.15
N SER A 2 4.60 5.56 -35.20
CA SER A 2 3.68 4.42 -35.29
C SER A 2 2.80 4.22 -34.05
N ASP A 3 1.53 3.89 -34.29
CA ASP A 3 0.55 3.35 -33.34
C ASP A 3 1.09 2.13 -32.58
N SER A 4 1.65 2.33 -31.39
CA SER A 4 2.01 1.23 -30.48
C SER A 4 1.20 1.18 -29.18
N ASP A 5 0.21 2.05 -29.00
CA ASP A 5 -0.41 2.29 -27.68
C ASP A 5 -1.85 1.78 -27.53
N ASN A 6 -2.26 0.77 -28.30
CA ASN A 6 -3.60 0.17 -28.17
C ASN A 6 -3.58 -1.31 -27.79
N LYS A 7 -2.54 -1.77 -27.07
CA LYS A 7 -2.56 -3.11 -26.48
C LYS A 7 -3.42 -3.07 -25.22
N VAL A 8 -4.59 -3.71 -25.28
CA VAL A 8 -5.40 -3.99 -24.08
C VAL A 8 -4.48 -4.72 -23.08
N PRO A 9 -4.40 -4.25 -21.82
CA PRO A 9 -3.59 -4.93 -20.81
C PRO A 9 -4.04 -6.37 -20.65
N SER A 10 -3.10 -7.25 -20.35
CA SER A 10 -3.37 -8.67 -20.11
C SER A 10 -2.59 -9.08 -18.87
N TYR A 11 -3.23 -9.84 -17.99
CA TYR A 11 -2.60 -10.26 -16.75
C TYR A 11 -1.36 -11.15 -16.98
N SER A 12 -0.29 -10.83 -16.26
CA SER A 12 0.89 -11.66 -16.11
C SER A 12 1.31 -11.62 -14.64
N ARG A 13 1.33 -12.79 -13.98
CA ARG A 13 1.81 -12.90 -12.60
C ARG A 13 3.23 -12.36 -12.47
N ASP A 14 4.11 -12.77 -13.38
CA ASP A 14 5.52 -12.43 -13.31
C ASP A 14 5.76 -10.92 -13.51
N GLU A 15 4.91 -10.24 -14.31
CA GLU A 15 4.95 -8.77 -14.41
C GLU A 15 4.59 -8.11 -13.07
N VAL A 16 3.50 -8.56 -12.43
CA VAL A 16 3.08 -8.03 -11.12
C VAL A 16 4.15 -8.27 -10.06
N VAL A 17 4.72 -9.47 -10.01
CA VAL A 17 5.78 -9.83 -9.06
C VAL A 17 7.02 -8.96 -9.30
N ALA A 18 7.46 -8.81 -10.54
CA ALA A 18 8.64 -8.01 -10.87
C ALA A 18 8.45 -6.52 -10.53
N GLU A 19 7.33 -5.93 -10.93
CA GLU A 19 7.07 -4.50 -10.70
C GLU A 19 6.85 -4.17 -9.23
N LEU A 20 6.11 -5.02 -8.50
CA LEU A 20 5.89 -4.85 -7.06
C LEU A 20 7.18 -5.03 -6.27
N SER A 21 7.97 -6.06 -6.58
CA SER A 21 9.29 -6.28 -5.94
C SER A 21 10.21 -5.09 -6.19
N SER A 22 10.29 -4.62 -7.44
CA SER A 22 11.08 -3.44 -7.80
C SER A 22 10.59 -2.18 -7.08
N TYR A 23 9.28 -2.04 -6.86
CA TYR A 23 8.73 -0.91 -6.11
C TYR A 23 9.09 -0.98 -4.62
N TYR A 24 8.95 -2.14 -3.97
CA TYR A 24 9.33 -2.29 -2.57
C TYR A 24 10.83 -2.09 -2.37
N GLU A 25 11.69 -2.66 -3.23
CA GLU A 25 13.12 -2.38 -3.22
C GLU A 25 13.41 -0.88 -3.36
N PHE A 26 12.70 -0.20 -4.25
CA PHE A 26 12.81 1.25 -4.40
C PHE A 26 12.44 1.98 -3.11
N LEU A 27 11.36 1.60 -2.42
CA LEU A 27 10.99 2.18 -1.12
C LEU A 27 12.04 1.91 -0.02
N THR A 28 12.71 0.74 -0.03
CA THR A 28 13.77 0.44 0.95
C THR A 28 15.00 1.33 0.80
N ARG A 29 15.23 1.85 -0.41
CA ARG A 29 16.27 2.85 -0.71
C ARG A 29 15.87 4.26 -0.31
N ILE A 30 14.63 4.49 0.13
CA ILE A 30 14.11 5.80 0.52
C ILE A 30 13.83 5.86 2.01
N PHE A 31 13.00 4.97 2.56
CA PHE A 31 12.59 5.10 3.97
C PHE A 31 12.23 3.76 4.63
N LEU A 32 11.81 2.74 3.88
CA LEU A 32 11.49 1.44 4.47
C LEU A 32 12.76 0.71 4.93
N PRO A 33 12.77 0.10 6.12
CA PRO A 33 13.81 -0.85 6.48
C PRO A 33 13.68 -2.13 5.64
N PRO A 34 14.75 -2.68 5.03
CA PRO A 34 14.68 -3.90 4.23
C PRO A 34 14.08 -5.09 4.97
N SER A 35 14.27 -5.15 6.29
CA SER A 35 13.73 -6.21 7.16
C SER A 35 12.21 -6.27 7.21
N VAL A 36 11.50 -5.23 6.74
CA VAL A 36 10.02 -5.24 6.70
C VAL A 36 9.49 -5.84 5.40
N VAL A 37 10.32 -6.06 4.39
CA VAL A 37 9.91 -6.69 3.12
C VAL A 37 10.19 -8.18 3.20
N ARG A 38 9.15 -9.00 3.02
CA ARG A 38 9.22 -10.46 2.99
C ARG A 38 9.07 -10.94 1.55
N TYR A 39 10.11 -11.58 1.03
CA TYR A 39 10.10 -12.16 -0.31
C TYR A 39 9.65 -13.63 -0.27
N PRO A 40 8.89 -14.09 -1.28
CA PRO A 40 8.47 -15.48 -1.36
C PRO A 40 9.68 -16.41 -1.53
N PRO A 41 9.62 -17.64 -1.00
CA PRO A 41 10.50 -18.73 -1.41
C PRO A 41 10.38 -19.05 -2.91
N GLU A 42 11.31 -19.85 -3.46
CA GLU A 42 11.33 -20.21 -4.89
C GLU A 42 10.02 -20.86 -5.40
N GLY A 43 9.31 -21.61 -4.53
CA GLY A 43 8.00 -22.21 -4.84
C GLY A 43 6.77 -21.40 -4.38
N GLY A 44 7.00 -20.17 -3.93
CA GLY A 44 5.99 -19.31 -3.31
C GLY A 44 5.65 -19.69 -1.87
N TRP A 45 4.70 -18.96 -1.30
CA TRP A 45 4.18 -19.20 0.05
C TRP A 45 3.28 -20.45 0.09
N GLU A 46 3.79 -21.58 0.57
CA GLU A 46 3.09 -22.88 0.52
C GLU A 46 1.74 -22.90 1.28
N HIS A 47 1.63 -22.12 2.35
CA HIS A 47 0.41 -22.06 3.15
C HIS A 47 -0.73 -21.33 2.43
N ILE A 48 -0.44 -20.48 1.43
CA ILE A 48 -1.47 -19.76 0.68
C ILE A 48 -2.05 -20.69 -0.38
N ASN A 49 -3.14 -21.38 -0.02
CA ASN A 49 -3.86 -22.32 -0.87
C ASN A 49 -5.38 -22.20 -0.66
N ARG A 50 -6.17 -23.01 -1.38
CA ARG A 50 -7.64 -22.98 -1.29
C ARG A 50 -8.18 -23.22 0.12
N ASP A 51 -7.52 -24.04 0.93
CA ASP A 51 -7.98 -24.31 2.30
C ASP A 51 -7.66 -23.16 3.25
N TRP A 52 -6.52 -22.49 3.04
CA TRP A 52 -6.22 -21.21 3.70
C TRP A 52 -7.26 -20.13 3.33
N MET A 53 -7.63 -20.00 2.05
CA MET A 53 -8.68 -19.06 1.62
C MET A 53 -10.02 -19.32 2.32
N LYS A 54 -10.43 -20.60 2.44
CA LYS A 54 -11.67 -20.98 3.15
C LYS A 54 -11.62 -20.59 4.63
N THR A 55 -10.47 -20.69 5.27
CA THR A 55 -10.27 -20.32 6.69
C THR A 55 -10.63 -18.85 6.94
N PHE A 56 -10.30 -17.97 5.98
CA PHE A 56 -10.58 -16.54 6.05
C PHE A 56 -11.85 -16.11 5.31
N ALA A 57 -12.61 -17.07 4.76
CA ALA A 57 -13.76 -16.84 3.87
C ALA A 57 -13.43 -15.95 2.65
N LEU A 58 -12.19 -16.03 2.17
CA LEU A 58 -11.73 -15.30 0.98
C LEU A 58 -12.23 -16.00 -0.27
N GLY A 59 -13.16 -15.39 -1.00
CA GLY A 59 -13.78 -15.94 -2.21
C GLY A 59 -12.90 -15.89 -3.46
N LYS A 60 -11.57 -15.97 -3.34
CA LYS A 60 -10.62 -15.74 -4.44
C LYS A 60 -10.48 -16.94 -5.39
N ASN A 61 -10.24 -16.65 -6.67
CA ASN A 61 -9.99 -17.66 -7.69
C ASN A 61 -8.53 -18.13 -7.71
N ASP A 62 -8.23 -19.18 -8.47
CA ASP A 62 -6.87 -19.75 -8.55
C ASP A 62 -5.83 -18.75 -9.05
N THR A 63 -6.19 -17.84 -9.95
CA THR A 63 -5.27 -16.81 -10.47
C THR A 63 -4.82 -15.85 -9.36
N VAL A 64 -5.75 -15.41 -8.51
CA VAL A 64 -5.42 -14.56 -7.35
C VAL A 64 -4.65 -15.34 -6.29
N ILE A 65 -5.01 -16.59 -6.02
CA ILE A 65 -4.25 -17.46 -5.10
C ILE A 65 -2.80 -17.60 -5.60
N ASP A 66 -2.61 -17.88 -6.89
CA ASP A 66 -1.29 -18.01 -7.50
C ASP A 66 -0.51 -16.69 -7.44
N LEU A 67 -1.15 -15.53 -7.63
CA LEU A 67 -0.51 -14.23 -7.41
C LEU A 67 -0.04 -14.06 -5.97
N MET A 68 -0.93 -14.29 -5.00
CA MET A 68 -0.65 -14.11 -3.57
C MET A 68 0.53 -14.98 -3.11
N ARG A 69 0.67 -16.19 -3.66
CA ARG A 69 1.81 -17.08 -3.39
C ARG A 69 3.15 -16.51 -3.82
N HIS A 70 3.20 -15.62 -4.82
CA HIS A 70 4.44 -15.22 -5.48
C HIS A 70 4.79 -13.74 -5.33
N ILE A 71 3.95 -12.93 -4.68
CA ILE A 71 4.29 -11.53 -4.40
C ILE A 71 5.08 -11.37 -3.10
N PRO A 72 5.93 -10.33 -3.01
CA PRO A 72 6.48 -9.90 -1.73
C PRO A 72 5.40 -9.24 -0.87
N TYR A 73 5.56 -9.31 0.44
CA TYR A 73 4.68 -8.71 1.42
C TYR A 73 5.43 -7.68 2.28
N ILE A 74 4.75 -6.59 2.65
CA ILE A 74 5.19 -5.72 3.73
C ILE A 74 4.69 -6.32 5.04
N ARG A 75 5.60 -6.55 5.98
CA ARG A 75 5.27 -7.09 7.29
C ARG A 75 4.18 -6.27 7.95
N ARG A 76 3.18 -6.98 8.49
CA ARG A 76 2.15 -6.43 9.36
C ARG A 76 2.00 -7.28 10.62
N ASP A 77 2.58 -6.80 11.72
CA ASP A 77 2.41 -7.38 13.05
C ASP A 77 1.29 -6.70 13.86
N GLU A 78 1.16 -7.03 15.15
CA GLU A 78 0.13 -6.42 16.01
C GLU A 78 0.31 -4.93 16.25
N VAL A 79 1.55 -4.46 16.26
CA VAL A 79 1.88 -3.04 16.46
C VAL A 79 1.64 -2.27 15.16
N ASP A 80 1.95 -2.90 14.02
CA ASP A 80 1.81 -2.30 12.68
C ASP A 80 0.33 -2.07 12.26
N ASP A 81 -0.66 -2.61 12.98
CA ASP A 81 -2.08 -2.40 12.68
C ASP A 81 -2.53 -0.95 12.87
N PHE A 82 -2.00 -0.28 13.88
CA PHE A 82 -2.30 1.12 14.19
C PHE A 82 -1.33 2.08 13.51
N GLU A 83 -0.11 1.60 13.21
CA GLU A 83 0.96 2.37 12.56
C GLU A 83 1.58 1.55 11.41
N PRO A 84 0.87 1.41 10.28
CA PRO A 84 1.31 0.56 9.18
C PRO A 84 2.52 1.15 8.44
N TRP A 85 3.38 0.27 7.95
CA TRP A 85 4.38 0.64 6.94
C TRP A 85 3.66 0.94 5.62
N GLN A 86 3.48 2.22 5.34
CA GLN A 86 2.72 2.64 4.17
C GLN A 86 3.49 2.35 2.88
N ILE A 87 2.78 1.92 1.83
CA ILE A 87 3.35 1.75 0.47
C ILE A 87 2.86 2.82 -0.51
N PHE A 88 1.84 3.56 -0.10
CA PHE A 88 1.29 4.76 -0.69
C PHE A 88 0.61 5.58 0.42
N GLU A 89 0.28 6.85 0.17
CA GLU A 89 -0.35 7.70 1.18
C GLU A 89 -1.54 7.02 1.85
N ARG A 90 -1.48 6.92 3.19
CA ARG A 90 -2.56 6.41 4.04
C ARG A 90 -3.05 5.04 3.57
N THR A 91 -2.10 4.13 3.34
CA THR A 91 -2.38 2.73 3.02
C THR A 91 -1.83 1.78 4.09
N THR A 92 -2.51 0.67 4.28
CA THR A 92 -2.09 -0.51 5.04
C THR A 92 -1.95 -1.64 4.05
N ALA A 93 -0.71 -2.08 3.81
CA ALA A 93 -0.46 -3.22 2.93
C ALA A 93 -1.10 -4.49 3.52
N VAL A 94 -1.65 -5.33 2.65
CA VAL A 94 -2.18 -6.64 3.04
C VAL A 94 -1.02 -7.62 3.17
N ASP A 95 -0.86 -8.25 4.33
CA ASP A 95 0.18 -9.25 4.62
C ASP A 95 -0.46 -10.63 4.82
N CYS A 96 -0.23 -11.53 3.86
CA CYS A 96 -0.68 -12.93 3.94
C CYS A 96 0.42 -13.89 4.39
N ALA A 97 1.66 -13.42 4.52
CA ALA A 97 2.80 -14.23 4.90
C ALA A 97 3.20 -14.05 6.38
N GLY A 98 2.61 -13.08 7.07
CA GLY A 98 2.96 -12.74 8.44
C GLY A 98 2.27 -13.51 9.54
N ASP A 99 2.78 -13.31 10.76
CA ASP A 99 2.33 -13.99 11.98
C ASP A 99 0.84 -13.82 12.23
N ARG A 100 0.28 -12.66 11.84
CA ARG A 100 -1.16 -12.43 11.81
C ARG A 100 -1.85 -13.51 10.98
N ALA A 101 -1.55 -13.60 9.69
CA ALA A 101 -2.14 -14.59 8.78
C ALA A 101 -1.89 -16.05 9.18
N LEU A 102 -0.82 -16.34 9.91
CA LEU A 102 -0.41 -17.71 10.30
C LEU A 102 -0.95 -18.16 11.66
N ASN A 103 -1.05 -17.26 12.65
CA ASN A 103 -1.32 -17.60 14.04
C ASN A 103 -2.70 -17.12 14.53
N PHE A 104 -3.56 -16.58 13.65
CA PHE A 104 -4.88 -16.12 14.06
C PHE A 104 -5.76 -17.30 14.55
N PRO A 105 -6.35 -17.23 15.76
CA PRO A 105 -7.28 -18.25 16.26
C PRO A 105 -8.51 -18.38 15.34
N GLY A 106 -8.72 -19.59 14.84
CA GLY A 106 -9.59 -19.93 13.70
C GLY A 106 -11.12 -19.84 13.89
N GLU A 107 -11.63 -18.98 14.77
CA GLU A 107 -13.08 -18.95 15.10
C GLU A 107 -13.84 -17.72 14.56
N SER A 108 -13.19 -16.79 13.87
CA SER A 108 -13.88 -15.63 13.28
C SER A 108 -13.64 -15.53 11.78
N ARG A 109 -14.72 -15.32 11.00
CA ARG A 109 -14.63 -14.92 9.59
C ARG A 109 -13.99 -13.53 9.54
N ARG A 110 -12.77 -13.42 9.00
CA ARG A 110 -11.97 -12.17 9.02
C ARG A 110 -11.51 -11.72 7.64
N GLU A 111 -12.38 -11.82 6.65
CA GLU A 111 -12.20 -11.24 5.31
C GLU A 111 -11.67 -9.80 5.39
N PHE A 112 -12.15 -9.00 6.36
CA PHE A 112 -11.74 -7.61 6.58
C PHE A 112 -10.23 -7.39 6.77
N LEU A 113 -9.48 -8.40 7.23
CA LEU A 113 -8.02 -8.28 7.37
C LEU A 113 -7.32 -8.13 6.01
N PHE A 114 -7.93 -8.71 4.97
CA PHE A 114 -7.39 -8.79 3.62
C PHE A 114 -8.16 -7.90 2.64
N GLU A 115 -9.48 -7.81 2.72
CA GLU A 115 -10.32 -7.07 1.76
C GLU A 115 -10.92 -5.76 2.30
N GLY A 116 -10.65 -5.43 3.57
CA GLY A 116 -11.19 -4.22 4.20
C GLY A 116 -12.68 -4.32 4.53
N TRP A 117 -13.27 -3.22 5.01
CA TRP A 117 -14.69 -3.18 5.45
C TRP A 117 -15.65 -2.62 4.40
N THR A 118 -15.13 -1.92 3.39
CA THR A 118 -15.90 -0.91 2.65
C THR A 118 -16.17 -1.29 1.19
N ILE A 119 -15.35 -2.15 0.58
CA ILE A 119 -15.45 -2.48 -0.84
C ILE A 119 -15.46 -4.00 -1.01
N LYS A 120 -16.57 -4.54 -1.51
CA LYS A 120 -16.62 -5.94 -1.98
C LYS A 120 -15.95 -6.01 -3.33
N VAL A 121 -14.98 -6.92 -3.47
CA VAL A 121 -14.29 -7.12 -4.75
C VAL A 121 -14.51 -8.54 -5.27
N PRO A 122 -14.60 -8.75 -6.59
CA PRO A 122 -14.76 -10.07 -7.17
C PRO A 122 -13.59 -11.03 -6.87
N ALA A 123 -13.82 -12.32 -7.13
CA ALA A 123 -12.84 -13.39 -6.95
C ALA A 123 -11.52 -13.21 -7.71
N HIS A 124 -11.53 -12.43 -8.80
CA HIS A 124 -10.38 -12.14 -9.65
C HIS A 124 -9.61 -10.87 -9.25
N VAL A 125 -10.05 -10.16 -8.21
CA VAL A 125 -9.39 -8.94 -7.72
C VAL A 125 -8.64 -9.26 -6.44
N TYR A 126 -7.35 -8.94 -6.42
CA TYR A 126 -6.53 -8.95 -5.22
C TYR A 126 -6.46 -7.55 -4.62
N VAL A 127 -6.55 -7.48 -3.30
CA VAL A 127 -6.42 -6.23 -2.55
C VAL A 127 -4.99 -6.12 -2.05
N LEU A 128 -4.20 -5.24 -2.66
CA LEU A 128 -2.78 -5.06 -2.32
C LEU A 128 -2.63 -4.20 -1.05
N ALA A 129 -3.46 -3.16 -0.93
CA ALA A 129 -3.46 -2.26 0.20
C ALA A 129 -4.88 -1.74 0.47
N ASN A 130 -5.17 -1.53 1.75
CA ASN A 130 -6.42 -0.95 2.25
C ASN A 130 -6.14 0.38 2.94
N HIS A 131 -7.15 1.20 3.20
CA HIS A 131 -6.96 2.34 4.09
C HIS A 131 -6.84 1.87 5.55
N PRO A 132 -5.99 2.50 6.39
CA PRO A 132 -6.00 2.27 7.83
C PRO A 132 -7.35 2.69 8.43
N THR A 133 -7.67 2.22 9.64
CA THR A 133 -8.94 2.51 10.32
C THR A 133 -9.26 4.01 10.30
N GLY A 134 -10.35 4.41 9.62
CA GLY A 134 -10.70 5.81 9.39
C GLY A 134 -11.47 6.00 8.07
N ARG A 135 -11.94 7.22 7.79
CA ARG A 135 -12.64 7.58 6.53
C ARG A 135 -11.69 8.16 5.46
N ASP A 136 -10.38 8.09 5.69
CA ASP A 136 -9.37 8.74 4.85
C ASP A 136 -8.34 7.71 4.38
N GLY A 137 -7.98 7.73 3.08
CA GLY A 137 -6.88 6.94 2.53
C GLY A 137 -7.16 6.31 1.17
N HIS A 138 -6.35 5.31 0.83
CA HIS A 138 -6.40 4.69 -0.49
C HIS A 138 -6.53 3.17 -0.40
N HIS A 139 -7.28 2.61 -1.34
CA HIS A 139 -7.16 1.20 -1.70
C HIS A 139 -6.32 1.05 -2.97
N ILE A 140 -5.56 -0.04 -3.03
CA ILE A 140 -4.86 -0.46 -4.24
C ILE A 140 -5.33 -1.87 -4.57
N PHE A 141 -5.95 -2.03 -5.74
CA PHE A 141 -6.44 -3.31 -6.22
C PHE A 141 -5.64 -3.79 -7.43
N ILE A 142 -5.45 -5.09 -7.54
CA ILE A 142 -4.91 -5.76 -8.73
C ILE A 142 -6.03 -6.60 -9.33
N ASP A 143 -6.52 -6.18 -10.49
CA ASP A 143 -7.50 -6.93 -11.28
C ASP A 143 -6.75 -7.93 -12.18
N THR A 144 -6.83 -9.21 -11.82
CA THR A 144 -6.18 -10.31 -12.58
C THR A 144 -6.96 -10.72 -13.81
N ALA A 145 -8.24 -10.33 -13.97
CA ALA A 145 -8.98 -10.57 -15.20
C ALA A 145 -8.53 -9.61 -16.31
N ARG A 146 -8.19 -8.37 -15.95
CA ARG A 146 -7.79 -7.32 -16.88
C ARG A 146 -6.29 -7.05 -16.92
N GLY A 147 -5.52 -7.52 -15.94
CA GLY A 147 -4.10 -7.20 -15.82
C GLY A 147 -3.87 -5.72 -15.50
N THR A 148 -4.71 -5.14 -14.66
CA THR A 148 -4.70 -3.70 -14.33
C THR A 148 -4.59 -3.46 -12.83
N VAL A 149 -4.12 -2.28 -12.46
CA VAL A 149 -4.06 -1.80 -11.08
C VAL A 149 -4.99 -0.62 -10.92
N ILE A 150 -5.78 -0.62 -9.86
CA ILE A 150 -6.76 0.40 -9.54
C ILE A 150 -6.31 1.12 -8.27
N LEU A 151 -6.31 2.45 -8.30
CA LEU A 151 -6.09 3.30 -7.14
C LEU A 151 -7.41 3.98 -6.77
N ALA A 152 -8.01 3.54 -5.67
CA ALA A 152 -9.27 4.09 -5.18
C ALA A 152 -9.04 5.00 -3.98
N ASP A 153 -9.42 6.27 -4.13
CA ASP A 153 -9.43 7.30 -3.08
C ASP A 153 -10.82 7.31 -2.44
N VAL A 154 -10.92 6.90 -1.18
CA VAL A 154 -12.21 6.76 -0.49
C VAL A 154 -12.82 8.11 -0.09
N GLN A 155 -12.05 9.20 -0.16
CA GLN A 155 -12.48 10.52 0.30
C GLN A 155 -12.97 11.40 -0.86
N VAL A 156 -12.25 11.40 -1.98
CA VAL A 156 -12.56 12.27 -3.12
C VAL A 156 -13.43 11.57 -4.16
N GLY A 157 -13.53 10.25 -4.12
CA GLY A 157 -14.27 9.45 -5.10
C GLY A 157 -13.47 9.18 -6.38
N PRO A 158 -14.11 8.61 -7.42
CA PRO A 158 -13.43 8.17 -8.62
C PRO A 158 -12.82 9.32 -9.43
N LYS A 159 -11.56 9.14 -9.83
CA LYS A 159 -10.83 10.00 -10.79
C LYS A 159 -10.42 9.12 -11.99
N PRO A 160 -11.34 8.82 -12.91
CA PRO A 160 -11.13 7.80 -13.93
C PRO A 160 -9.99 8.15 -14.87
N THR A 161 -9.35 7.10 -15.40
CA THR A 161 -8.41 7.18 -16.51
C THR A 161 -9.04 6.57 -17.76
N LYS A 162 -8.30 6.53 -18.87
CA LYS A 162 -8.73 5.83 -20.10
C LYS A 162 -8.98 4.32 -19.91
N LEU A 163 -8.43 3.73 -18.85
CA LEU A 163 -8.60 2.30 -18.54
C LEU A 163 -9.70 2.05 -17.50
N SER A 164 -10.30 3.08 -16.92
CA SER A 164 -11.38 2.91 -15.94
C SER A 164 -12.69 2.52 -16.64
N GLN A 165 -13.58 1.82 -15.95
CA GLN A 165 -14.91 1.45 -16.45
C GLN A 165 -15.94 2.36 -15.76
N VAL A 166 -16.33 3.44 -16.45
CA VAL A 166 -17.16 4.53 -15.89
C VAL A 166 -18.67 4.35 -16.14
N ASP A 167 -19.05 3.28 -16.84
CA ASP A 167 -20.43 2.97 -17.21
C ASP A 167 -20.95 1.70 -16.52
N SER A 168 -20.28 1.26 -15.44
CA SER A 168 -20.72 0.11 -14.66
C SER A 168 -22.06 0.45 -13.97
N PRO A 169 -23.02 -0.49 -13.91
CA PRO A 169 -24.29 -0.23 -13.24
C PRO A 169 -24.04 0.20 -11.78
N PRO A 170 -24.80 1.17 -11.25
CA PRO A 170 -24.64 1.58 -9.85
C PRO A 170 -24.85 0.38 -8.91
N GLY A 171 -23.85 0.06 -8.09
CA GLY A 171 -23.85 -1.14 -7.23
C GLY A 171 -22.46 -1.59 -6.77
N ASP A 172 -22.28 -2.89 -6.57
CA ASP A 172 -21.08 -3.54 -5.97
C ASP A 172 -19.77 -3.40 -6.81
N GLU A 173 -19.77 -2.65 -7.92
CA GLU A 173 -18.64 -2.51 -8.85
C GLU A 173 -18.00 -1.10 -8.85
N GLU A 174 -18.30 -0.26 -7.86
CA GLU A 174 -17.79 1.12 -7.71
C GLU A 174 -16.26 1.23 -7.83
N TRP A 175 -15.53 0.19 -7.43
CA TRP A 175 -14.07 0.14 -7.55
C TRP A 175 -13.58 0.27 -9.01
N GLN A 176 -14.36 -0.14 -10.02
CA GLN A 176 -13.96 -0.09 -11.43
C GLN A 176 -13.94 1.32 -12.03
N GLU A 177 -14.68 2.26 -11.42
CA GLU A 177 -14.74 3.66 -11.84
C GLU A 177 -13.48 4.44 -11.47
N HIS A 178 -12.71 3.94 -10.50
CA HIS A 178 -11.51 4.59 -9.99
C HIS A 178 -10.34 4.53 -10.99
N ALA A 179 -9.32 5.35 -10.72
CA ALA A 179 -8.16 5.50 -11.58
C ALA A 179 -7.49 4.16 -11.87
N THR A 180 -7.48 3.74 -13.14
CA THR A 180 -6.98 2.43 -13.56
C THR A 180 -5.71 2.56 -14.41
N TYR A 181 -4.76 1.67 -14.22
CA TYR A 181 -3.46 1.71 -14.86
C TYR A 181 -3.02 0.31 -15.29
N THR A 182 -2.10 0.22 -16.24
CA THR A 182 -1.30 -1.01 -16.42
C THR A 182 -0.45 -1.24 -15.16
N VAL A 183 -0.06 -2.48 -14.90
CA VAL A 183 0.84 -2.84 -13.78
C VAL A 183 2.13 -2.01 -13.85
N THR A 184 2.86 -2.11 -14.96
CA THR A 184 4.08 -1.33 -15.20
C THR A 184 3.85 0.19 -15.11
N GLY A 185 2.74 0.68 -15.67
CA GLY A 185 2.40 2.11 -15.66
C GLY A 185 2.14 2.64 -14.26
N PHE A 186 1.47 1.86 -13.40
CA PHE A 186 1.18 2.22 -12.02
C PHE A 186 2.45 2.38 -11.20
N PHE A 187 3.30 1.33 -11.14
CA PHE A 187 4.50 1.37 -10.33
C PHE A 187 5.55 2.36 -10.86
N SER A 188 5.63 2.54 -12.18
CA SER A 188 6.43 3.61 -12.79
C SER A 188 5.95 5.01 -12.37
N LYS A 189 4.63 5.23 -12.33
CA LYS A 189 4.03 6.47 -11.85
C LYS A 189 4.39 6.73 -10.39
N LEU A 190 4.26 5.74 -9.50
CA LEU A 190 4.63 5.92 -8.08
C LEU A 190 6.12 6.27 -7.91
N LYS A 191 7.02 5.55 -8.58
CA LYS A 191 8.46 5.85 -8.56
C LYS A 191 8.76 7.26 -9.08
N LYS A 192 8.01 7.75 -10.07
CA LYS A 192 8.13 9.13 -10.58
C LYS A 192 7.64 10.16 -9.56
N MET A 193 6.53 9.90 -8.88
CA MET A 193 5.98 10.78 -7.84
C MET A 193 6.98 10.97 -6.69
N TRP A 194 7.67 9.89 -6.26
CA TRP A 194 8.76 9.97 -5.29
C TRP A 194 9.95 10.83 -5.77
N ARG A 195 10.37 10.65 -7.03
CA ARG A 195 11.48 11.46 -7.60
C ARG A 195 11.12 12.94 -7.74
N ASN A 196 9.84 13.24 -7.91
CA ASN A 196 9.31 14.59 -7.97
C ASN A 196 8.98 15.17 -6.58
N PHE A 197 9.13 14.40 -5.50
CA PHE A 197 8.70 14.74 -4.14
C PHE A 197 7.19 14.99 -4.00
N GLU A 198 6.39 14.52 -4.95
CA GLU A 198 4.92 14.48 -4.85
C GLU A 198 4.47 13.43 -3.82
N LEU A 199 5.24 12.35 -3.71
CA LEU A 199 5.21 11.46 -2.55
C LEU A 199 6.48 11.70 -1.73
N HIS A 200 6.32 11.79 -0.42
CA HIS A 200 7.43 11.90 0.51
C HIS A 200 7.07 11.25 1.85
N ALA A 201 8.08 10.69 2.53
CA ALA A 201 7.88 10.20 3.88
C ALA A 201 7.87 11.40 4.84
N ILE A 202 6.91 11.42 5.75
CA ILE A 202 6.80 12.44 6.80
C ILE A 202 7.30 11.93 8.15
N GLU A 203 7.40 10.62 8.29
CA GLU A 203 8.00 9.92 9.41
C GLU A 203 8.44 8.52 8.94
N ARG A 204 8.92 7.68 9.85
CA ARG A 204 9.47 6.36 9.51
C ARG A 204 8.48 5.41 8.84
N ARG A 205 7.17 5.62 9.01
CA ARG A 205 6.13 4.70 8.53
C ARG A 205 5.12 5.32 7.57
N SER A 206 4.95 6.65 7.60
CA SER A 206 3.89 7.34 6.86
C SER A 206 4.41 8.11 5.65
N ILE A 207 3.60 8.08 4.59
CA ILE A 207 3.79 8.78 3.33
C ILE A 207 2.69 9.84 3.21
N GLU A 208 3.05 11.03 2.75
CA GLU A 208 2.11 12.08 2.34
C GLU A 208 2.14 12.24 0.81
N LEU A 209 0.95 12.44 0.23
CA LEU A 209 0.77 12.82 -1.16
C LEU A 209 0.42 14.31 -1.23
N GLY A 210 1.20 15.09 -1.98
CA GLY A 210 0.91 16.51 -2.09
C GLY A 210 1.96 17.28 -2.87
N PRO A 211 1.86 18.62 -2.87
CA PRO A 211 2.95 19.45 -3.39
C PRO A 211 4.24 19.18 -2.58
N PRO A 212 5.43 19.27 -3.21
CA PRO A 212 6.68 19.04 -2.51
C PRO A 212 6.85 19.90 -1.26
N ASP A 213 7.00 19.26 -0.09
CA ASP A 213 7.44 19.96 1.12
C ASP A 213 8.91 20.37 0.93
N LYS A 214 9.15 21.69 0.91
CA LYS A 214 10.48 22.25 0.63
C LYS A 214 11.52 21.90 1.70
N GLY A 215 11.10 21.72 2.95
CA GLY A 215 11.97 21.35 4.06
C GLY A 215 12.40 19.89 3.99
N ILE A 216 11.46 18.98 3.76
CA ILE A 216 11.72 17.55 3.55
C ILE A 216 12.57 17.35 2.29
N MET A 217 12.22 18.01 1.18
CA MET A 217 13.01 17.97 -0.06
C MET A 217 14.45 18.44 0.16
N ARG A 218 14.66 19.50 0.96
CA ARG A 218 16.00 19.97 1.32
C ARG A 218 16.76 18.93 2.13
N ILE A 219 16.11 18.26 3.08
CA ILE A 219 16.71 17.16 3.86
C ILE A 219 17.14 16.03 2.92
N TYR A 220 16.23 15.51 2.09
CA TYR A 220 16.55 14.46 1.14
C TYR A 220 17.73 14.79 0.23
N ARG A 221 17.80 16.02 -0.29
CA ARG A 221 18.92 16.47 -1.12
C ARG A 221 20.24 16.54 -0.36
N GLN A 222 20.21 17.02 0.90
CA GLN A 222 21.41 17.12 1.73
C GLN A 222 21.93 15.75 2.20
N GLU A 223 21.02 14.79 2.40
CA GLU A 223 21.38 13.40 2.69
C GLU A 223 21.77 12.63 1.43
N GLY A 224 21.63 13.22 0.23
CA GLY A 224 21.99 12.57 -1.02
C GLY A 224 21.04 11.45 -1.42
N LEU A 225 19.73 11.60 -1.22
CA LEU A 225 18.73 10.62 -1.69
C LEU A 225 18.98 10.27 -3.17
N PHE A 226 19.00 8.97 -3.48
CA PHE A 226 19.38 8.40 -4.78
C PHE A 226 20.86 8.53 -5.18
N THR A 227 21.75 8.74 -4.21
CA THR A 227 23.21 8.66 -4.39
C THR A 227 23.80 7.54 -3.51
N GLU A 228 25.04 7.14 -3.77
CA GLU A 228 25.75 6.13 -2.96
C GLU A 228 25.96 6.55 -1.50
N GLY A 229 25.96 7.86 -1.23
CA GLY A 229 26.14 8.42 0.11
C GLY A 229 24.86 8.51 0.95
N TYR A 230 23.73 7.97 0.47
CA TYR A 230 22.46 8.08 1.15
C TYR A 230 22.42 7.27 2.46
N ASP A 231 22.32 7.96 3.59
CA ASP A 231 22.04 7.36 4.89
C ASP A 231 20.54 7.51 5.21
N ARG A 232 19.80 6.42 5.00
CA ARG A 232 18.35 6.36 5.27
C ARG A 232 18.01 6.69 6.72
N GLU A 233 18.75 6.14 7.68
CA GLU A 233 18.42 6.30 9.09
C GLU A 233 18.63 7.74 9.54
N ARG A 234 19.78 8.31 9.18
CA ARG A 234 20.07 9.73 9.43
C ARG A 234 19.06 10.64 8.75
N CYS A 235 18.64 10.30 7.53
CA CYS A 235 17.63 11.06 6.80
C CYS A 235 16.28 11.03 7.52
N MET A 236 15.79 9.86 7.91
CA MET A 236 14.49 9.74 8.58
C MET A 236 14.49 10.43 9.94
N ASP A 237 15.58 10.38 10.70
CA ASP A 237 15.73 11.14 11.95
C ASP A 237 15.65 12.67 11.74
N ARG A 238 16.10 13.16 10.59
CA ARG A 238 16.02 14.59 10.25
C ARG A 238 14.63 14.98 9.78
N VAL A 239 13.99 14.14 8.97
CA VAL A 239 12.60 14.34 8.51
C VAL A 239 11.66 14.38 9.70
N GLU A 240 11.72 13.39 10.58
CA GLU A 240 10.86 13.31 11.77
C GLU A 240 11.07 14.51 12.71
N ARG A 241 12.31 14.96 12.92
CA ARG A 241 12.58 16.19 13.68
C ARG A 241 12.00 17.43 13.02
N TYR A 242 12.13 17.56 11.70
CA TYR A 242 11.56 18.68 10.96
C TYR A 242 10.03 18.72 11.07
N VAL A 243 9.37 17.59 10.79
CA VAL A 243 7.92 17.46 10.90
C VAL A 243 7.47 17.74 12.34
N ASN A 244 8.18 17.23 13.34
CA ASN A 244 7.85 17.48 14.74
C ASN A 244 7.93 18.97 15.11
N LEU A 245 8.92 19.70 14.61
CA LEU A 245 9.09 21.13 14.87
C LEU A 245 8.05 21.99 14.14
N GLU A 246 7.75 21.68 12.87
CA GLU A 246 6.82 22.46 12.06
C GLU A 246 5.34 22.18 12.43
N TYR A 247 4.98 20.92 12.69
CA TYR A 247 3.58 20.53 12.91
C TYR A 247 3.14 20.58 14.39
N PHE A 248 4.02 20.32 15.36
CA PHE A 248 3.63 20.30 16.78
C PHE A 248 3.93 21.59 17.57
N HIS A 249 4.58 22.60 16.97
CA HIS A 249 4.64 23.94 17.57
C HIS A 249 3.46 24.86 17.22
N PHE A 250 2.59 24.44 16.28
CA PHE A 250 1.42 25.24 15.84
C PHE A 250 0.05 24.63 16.14
N ARG A 251 -0.05 23.50 16.88
CA ARG A 251 -1.31 23.02 17.46
C ARG A 251 -1.23 22.98 18.99
N PRO A 252 -2.17 23.60 19.74
CA PRO A 252 -2.21 23.43 21.18
C PRO A 252 -2.45 21.95 21.50
N ILE A 253 -1.68 21.42 22.45
CA ILE A 253 -1.76 20.04 22.92
C ILE A 253 -3.18 19.78 23.43
N ALA A 254 -4.00 19.12 22.64
CA ALA A 254 -5.25 18.55 23.10
C ALA A 254 -4.91 17.34 23.98
N GLY A 255 -4.83 17.60 25.29
CA GLY A 255 -5.08 16.64 26.35
C GLY A 255 -4.24 15.36 26.34
N LYS A 256 -3.01 15.44 26.87
CA LYS A 256 -2.47 14.29 27.62
C LYS A 256 -3.45 14.03 28.76
N ARG A 257 -4.29 13.00 28.65
CA ARG A 257 -5.04 12.46 29.79
C ARG A 257 -4.01 12.02 30.83
N LYS A 258 -3.87 12.80 31.89
CA LYS A 258 -3.17 12.36 33.10
C LYS A 258 -3.96 11.17 33.67
N HIS A 259 -3.31 10.02 33.77
CA HIS A 259 -3.66 9.01 34.74
C HIS A 259 -3.24 9.51 36.13
N GLY A 260 -4.12 9.32 37.12
CA GLY A 260 -4.01 9.80 38.51
C GLY A 260 -5.12 10.80 38.80
N ASP A 261 -6.09 10.58 39.71
CA ASP A 261 -6.12 9.71 40.89
C ASP A 261 -7.53 9.15 41.09
N ILE A 262 -7.59 7.89 41.55
CA ILE A 262 -8.74 7.32 42.23
C ILE A 262 -8.53 7.63 43.72
N SER A 263 -9.37 8.48 44.30
CA SER A 263 -9.62 8.46 45.75
C SER A 263 -10.90 9.22 46.10
N GLU A 264 -11.79 8.45 46.73
CA GLU A 264 -12.97 8.78 47.56
C GLU A 264 -14.22 9.38 46.90
#